data_AF-A0A947CVP7-F1
#
_entry.id   AF-A0A947CVP7-F1
#
_cell.length_a   1.000
_cell.length_b   1.000
_cell.length_c   1.000
_cell.angle_alpha   90.00
_cell.angle_beta   90.00
_cell.angle_gamma   90.00
#
_symmetry.space_group_name_H-M   'P 1'
#
loop_
_entity.id
_entity.type
_entity.pdbx_description
1 polymer ?
#
loop_
_entity_poly.entity_id
_entity_poly.type
_entity_poly.pdbx_seq_one_letter_code
_entity_poly.pdbx_strand_id
1 'polypeptide(L)'
;MTMYLPTLISGTVTVALLACSSPPKSVADAGIDDAGVEQIPDAMPDAGIDAGTPDLTIYSPRTEVDFSIEERFFEANACELDPDENCVGGAGLRTLLRFSVETPNVGEGDLFMGTPSASNEDFQYSTCHAHFHFVGYAEYRL
;
A
#
# COMPACT_ATOMS: atom_id res chain seq x y z
N MET A 1 -29.63 -34.35 -41.56
CA MET A 1 -28.55 -34.75 -40.63
C MET A 1 -27.66 -33.53 -40.49
N THR A 2 -27.88 -32.73 -39.46
CA THR A 2 -27.25 -31.42 -39.29
C THR A 2 -26.20 -31.54 -38.20
N MET A 3 -24.93 -31.42 -38.56
CA MET A 3 -23.80 -31.41 -37.63
C MET A 3 -23.72 -30.06 -36.92
N TYR A 4 -23.74 -30.07 -35.58
CA TYR A 4 -23.31 -28.94 -34.75
C TYR A 4 -21.88 -29.22 -34.28
N LEU A 5 -20.93 -28.35 -34.61
CA LEU A 5 -19.61 -28.32 -33.98
C LEU A 5 -19.69 -27.59 -32.64
N PRO A 6 -19.04 -28.08 -31.57
CA PRO A 6 -18.94 -27.35 -30.32
C PRO A 6 -17.86 -26.26 -30.44
N THR A 7 -18.26 -25.01 -30.23
CA THR A 7 -17.33 -23.88 -30.11
C THR A 7 -16.58 -24.01 -28.78
N LEU A 8 -15.30 -24.33 -28.84
CA LEU A 8 -14.39 -24.29 -27.69
C LEU A 8 -14.15 -22.83 -27.30
N ILE A 9 -14.72 -22.39 -26.18
CA ILE A 9 -14.41 -21.12 -25.55
C ILE A 9 -13.08 -21.30 -24.82
N SER A 10 -11.99 -20.86 -25.45
CA SER A 10 -10.68 -20.76 -24.80
C SER A 10 -10.75 -19.57 -23.82
N GLY A 11 -10.93 -19.87 -22.54
CA GLY A 11 -10.83 -18.88 -21.47
C GLY A 11 -9.37 -18.64 -21.15
N THR A 12 -8.85 -17.49 -21.54
CA THR A 12 -7.57 -16.99 -21.06
C THR A 12 -7.69 -16.65 -19.58
N VAL A 13 -6.89 -17.31 -18.74
CA VAL A 13 -6.70 -16.91 -17.34
C VAL A 13 -5.71 -15.74 -17.35
N THR A 14 -6.23 -14.52 -17.25
CA THR A 14 -5.40 -13.34 -17.02
C THR A 14 -5.03 -13.30 -15.54
N VAL A 15 -3.79 -13.65 -15.22
CA VAL A 15 -3.18 -13.35 -13.92
C VAL A 15 -2.85 -11.87 -13.93
N ALA A 16 -3.70 -11.05 -13.32
CA ALA A 16 -3.41 -9.63 -13.10
C ALA A 16 -2.54 -9.49 -11.85
N LEU A 17 -1.33 -8.94 -12.02
CA LEU A 17 -0.55 -8.39 -10.89
C LEU A 17 -1.32 -7.16 -10.38
N LEU A 18 -1.93 -7.27 -9.20
CA LEU A 18 -2.54 -6.13 -8.52
C LEU A 18 -1.84 -5.98 -7.17
N ALA A 19 -0.78 -5.18 -7.16
CA ALA A 19 -0.39 -4.47 -5.95
C ALA A 19 -1.33 -3.26 -5.82
N CYS A 20 -1.72 -2.92 -4.58
CA CYS A 20 -2.36 -1.64 -4.30
C CYS A 20 -1.37 -0.55 -4.74
N SER A 21 -1.68 0.18 -5.80
CA SER A 21 -0.79 1.11 -6.52
C SER A 21 0.40 0.47 -7.26
N SER A 22 0.88 1.18 -8.30
CA SER A 22 2.07 0.79 -9.07
C SER A 22 3.31 0.81 -8.18
N PRO A 23 4.35 -0.02 -8.44
CA PRO A 23 5.59 0.06 -7.69
C PRO A 23 6.16 1.48 -7.77
N PRO A 24 6.66 2.05 -6.66
CA PRO A 24 7.14 3.41 -6.64
C PRO A 24 8.39 3.52 -7.52
N LYS A 25 8.62 4.71 -8.10
CA LYS A 25 9.97 5.05 -8.59
C LYS A 25 10.88 5.06 -7.37
N SER A 26 12.06 4.45 -7.43
CA SER A 26 13.02 4.56 -6.33
C SER A 26 13.33 6.03 -6.09
N VAL A 27 12.89 6.58 -4.95
CA VAL A 27 13.37 7.88 -4.50
C VAL A 27 14.80 7.68 -4.01
N ALA A 28 15.74 8.36 -4.67
CA ALA A 28 17.07 8.51 -4.11
C ALA A 28 16.95 9.31 -2.81
N ASP A 29 17.80 8.97 -1.85
CA ASP A 29 17.94 9.64 -0.56
C ASP A 29 17.98 11.16 -0.76
N ALA A 30 16.84 11.81 -0.49
CA ALA A 30 16.72 13.26 -0.58
C ALA A 30 17.24 13.82 0.74
N GLY A 31 18.56 13.95 0.83
CA GLY A 31 19.16 14.89 1.77
C GLY A 31 18.59 16.27 1.49
N ILE A 32 17.70 16.76 2.35
CA ILE A 32 17.16 18.11 2.29
C ILE A 32 17.85 18.95 3.35
N ASP A 33 18.40 20.06 2.88
CA ASP A 33 18.90 21.18 3.64
C ASP A 33 17.74 21.94 4.29
N ASP A 34 17.78 22.03 5.62
CA ASP A 34 16.80 22.75 6.43
C ASP A 34 16.82 24.26 6.13
N ALA A 35 15.90 24.71 5.29
CA ALA A 35 15.58 26.11 5.13
C ALA A 35 14.07 26.32 4.98
N GLY A 36 13.35 26.30 6.11
CA GLY A 36 12.18 27.16 6.28
C GLY A 36 10.84 26.50 6.59
N VAL A 37 10.71 25.85 7.75
CA VAL A 37 9.38 25.61 8.35
C VAL A 37 9.10 26.65 9.43
N GLU A 38 8.12 27.50 9.15
CA GLU A 38 7.54 28.46 10.08
C GLU A 38 6.67 27.73 11.12
N GLN A 39 7.16 27.72 12.37
CA GLN A 39 6.47 27.58 13.67
C GLN A 39 5.49 26.39 13.87
N ILE A 40 6.05 25.26 14.30
CA ILE A 40 5.35 24.32 15.20
C ILE A 40 5.70 24.73 16.65
N PRO A 41 4.73 24.80 17.60
CA PRO A 41 5.00 25.23 18.96
C PRO A 41 6.06 24.36 19.67
N ASP A 42 7.14 25.01 20.12
CA ASP A 42 8.29 24.48 20.85
C ASP A 42 7.88 23.84 22.19
N ALA A 43 7.49 22.56 22.23
CA ALA A 43 7.35 21.83 23.50
C ALA A 43 7.35 20.29 23.41
N MET A 44 8.02 19.70 22.43
CA MET A 44 8.67 18.41 22.66
C MET A 44 10.16 18.67 22.49
N PRO A 45 11.01 18.31 23.47
CA PRO A 45 12.44 18.33 23.23
C PRO A 45 12.68 17.41 22.04
N ASP A 46 13.08 18.03 20.93
CA ASP A 46 13.68 17.34 19.80
C ASP A 46 14.74 16.42 20.38
N ALA A 47 14.46 15.12 20.36
CA ALA A 47 15.37 14.09 20.80
C ALA A 47 16.42 13.90 19.70
N GLY A 48 17.13 14.98 19.36
CA GLY A 48 18.15 15.01 18.33
C GLY A 48 17.70 14.42 17.00
N ILE A 49 17.23 15.25 16.08
CA ILE A 49 17.47 14.99 14.66
C ILE A 49 18.97 14.67 14.53
N ASP A 50 19.30 13.44 14.12
CA ASP A 50 20.66 12.90 13.89
C ASP A 50 21.36 12.19 15.09
N ALA A 51 20.97 10.93 15.33
CA ALA A 51 21.94 9.93 15.80
C ALA A 51 21.90 8.60 15.00
N GLY A 52 20.96 8.43 14.07
CA GLY A 52 20.90 7.22 13.25
C GLY A 52 19.91 7.29 12.10
N THR A 53 19.89 6.23 11.28
CA THR A 53 19.02 6.08 10.12
C THR A 53 17.79 5.24 10.47
N PRO A 54 16.64 5.46 9.83
CA PRO A 54 15.51 4.54 9.93
C PRO A 54 15.89 3.16 9.35
N ASP A 55 15.39 2.11 9.98
CA ASP A 55 15.50 0.73 9.50
C ASP A 55 14.16 0.03 9.70
N LEU A 56 13.40 -0.14 8.61
CA LEU A 56 12.12 -0.84 8.65
C LEU A 56 12.33 -2.33 8.37
N THR A 57 11.78 -3.16 9.25
CA THR A 57 11.75 -4.62 9.06
C THR A 57 10.31 -5.13 9.03
N ILE A 58 10.10 -6.35 8.55
CA ILE A 58 8.82 -7.04 8.67
C ILE A 58 8.82 -7.82 9.99
N TYR A 59 7.85 -7.57 10.85
CA TYR A 59 7.67 -8.34 12.08
C TYR A 59 6.93 -9.66 11.79
N SER A 60 7.68 -10.66 11.29
CA SER A 60 7.15 -11.98 10.90
C SER A 60 6.28 -12.68 11.94
N PRO A 61 6.55 -12.62 13.26
CA PRO A 61 5.70 -13.29 14.25
C PRO A 61 4.24 -12.85 14.17
N ARG A 62 3.95 -11.61 13.71
CA ARG A 62 2.57 -11.17 13.51
C ARG A 62 1.92 -11.87 12.32
N THR A 63 2.59 -11.88 11.17
CA THR A 63 2.06 -12.48 9.94
C THR A 63 1.91 -14.00 10.06
N GLU A 64 2.79 -14.66 10.82
CA GLU A 64 2.76 -16.11 11.02
C GLU A 64 1.54 -16.61 11.82
N VAL A 65 1.05 -15.82 12.77
CA VAL A 65 -0.09 -16.21 13.64
C VAL A 65 -1.41 -15.63 13.17
N ASP A 66 -1.38 -14.63 12.29
CA ASP A 66 -2.54 -13.90 11.82
C ASP A 66 -2.60 -13.99 10.30
N PHE A 67 -3.02 -15.15 9.81
CA PHE A 67 -3.42 -15.35 8.42
C PHE A 67 -4.69 -16.20 8.31
N SER A 68 -5.51 -15.91 7.31
CA SER A 68 -6.74 -16.65 7.01
C SER A 68 -7.07 -16.59 5.53
N ILE A 69 -7.79 -17.61 5.05
CA ILE A 69 -8.41 -17.60 3.73
C ILE A 69 -9.89 -17.36 3.94
N GLU A 70 -10.43 -16.31 3.32
CA GLU A 70 -11.86 -16.01 3.35
C GLU A 70 -12.42 -15.75 1.95
N GLU A 71 -13.71 -16.04 1.79
CA GLU A 71 -14.47 -15.58 0.62
C GLU A 71 -15.26 -14.33 1.01
N ARG A 72 -15.08 -13.26 0.26
CA ARG A 72 -15.81 -12.00 0.45
C ARG A 72 -16.38 -11.50 -0.86
N PHE A 73 -17.62 -11.05 -0.82
CA PHE A 73 -18.28 -10.41 -1.96
C PHE A 73 -18.02 -8.90 -1.93
N PHE A 74 -17.62 -8.34 -3.07
CA PHE A 74 -17.41 -6.90 -3.26
C PHE A 74 -18.41 -6.35 -4.27
N GLU A 75 -19.18 -5.34 -3.87
CA GLU A 75 -20.04 -4.58 -4.78
C GLU A 75 -19.19 -3.77 -5.76
N ALA A 76 -19.78 -3.40 -6.91
CA ALA A 76 -19.07 -2.62 -7.94
C ALA A 76 -18.56 -1.24 -7.46
N ASN A 77 -19.12 -0.72 -6.38
CA ASN A 77 -18.74 0.54 -5.75
C ASN A 77 -18.07 0.35 -4.37
N ALA A 78 -17.56 -0.84 -4.07
CA ALA A 78 -16.81 -1.08 -2.84
C ALA A 78 -15.52 -0.26 -2.82
N CYS A 79 -15.12 0.23 -1.65
CA CYS A 79 -13.90 1.03 -1.49
C CYS A 79 -12.64 0.29 -1.92
N GLU A 80 -12.60 -1.03 -1.76
CA GLU A 80 -11.47 -1.85 -2.20
C GLU A 80 -11.29 -1.86 -3.74
N LEU A 81 -12.27 -1.36 -4.49
CA LEU A 81 -12.23 -1.17 -5.95
C LEU A 81 -12.09 0.29 -6.37
N ASP A 82 -12.05 1.23 -5.42
CA ASP A 82 -11.84 2.64 -5.73
C ASP A 82 -10.47 2.80 -6.42
N PRO A 83 -10.34 3.60 -7.49
CA PRO A 83 -9.05 3.81 -8.17
C PRO A 83 -7.93 4.31 -7.25
N ASP A 84 -8.26 4.99 -6.15
CA ASP A 84 -7.30 5.48 -5.17
C ASP A 84 -6.88 4.43 -4.12
N GLU A 85 -7.56 3.27 -4.08
CA GLU A 85 -7.24 2.12 -3.22
C GLU A 85 -6.74 0.92 -4.03
N ASN A 86 -7.54 0.51 -5.02
CA ASN A 86 -7.32 -0.58 -5.96
C ASN A 86 -6.82 -1.88 -5.29
N CYS A 87 -7.41 -2.21 -4.14
CA CYS A 87 -7.01 -3.31 -3.26
C CYS A 87 -7.46 -4.69 -3.75
N VAL A 88 -8.52 -4.78 -4.56
CA VAL A 88 -9.02 -6.05 -5.11
C VAL A 88 -9.24 -5.95 -6.62
N GLY A 89 -8.90 -7.00 -7.36
CA GLY A 89 -8.91 -6.99 -8.84
C GLY A 89 -10.27 -6.98 -9.54
N GLY A 90 -11.38 -6.80 -8.83
CA GLY A 90 -12.72 -6.76 -9.42
C GLY A 90 -13.85 -7.01 -8.42
N ALA A 91 -15.05 -6.59 -8.81
CA ALA A 91 -16.28 -6.87 -8.09
C ALA A 91 -16.66 -8.36 -8.13
N GLY A 92 -17.61 -8.75 -7.26
CA GLY A 92 -18.08 -10.11 -7.11
C GLY A 92 -17.39 -10.86 -5.97
N LEU A 93 -17.52 -12.19 -5.97
CA LEU A 93 -16.94 -13.05 -4.96
C LEU A 93 -15.42 -13.21 -5.17
N ARG A 94 -14.64 -12.96 -4.12
CA ARG A 94 -13.18 -13.06 -4.13
C ARG A 94 -12.71 -13.96 -3.00
N THR A 95 -11.76 -14.85 -3.30
CA THR A 95 -10.99 -15.56 -2.28
C THR A 95 -9.81 -14.68 -1.90
N LEU A 96 -9.68 -14.35 -0.62
CA LEU A 96 -8.65 -13.48 -0.08
C LEU A 96 -7.74 -14.28 0.83
N LEU A 97 -6.43 -14.12 0.66
CA LEU A 97 -5.46 -14.42 1.72
C LEU A 97 -5.33 -13.15 2.54
N ARG A 98 -5.88 -13.15 3.76
CA ARG A 98 -5.76 -12.04 4.68
C ARG A 98 -4.69 -12.33 5.69
N PHE A 99 -3.87 -11.33 5.97
CA PHE A 99 -2.82 -11.39 6.96
C PHE A 99 -2.54 -10.00 7.52
N SER A 100 -1.93 -9.94 8.70
CA SER A 100 -1.46 -8.69 9.27
C SER A 100 0.02 -8.46 8.98
N VAL A 101 0.38 -7.20 8.72
CA VAL A 101 1.76 -6.74 8.53
C VAL A 101 2.05 -5.68 9.56
N GLU A 102 3.20 -5.81 10.22
CA GLU A 102 3.76 -4.80 11.11
C GLU A 102 5.17 -4.48 10.62
N THR A 103 5.46 -3.19 10.45
CA THR A 103 6.71 -2.66 9.91
C THR A 103 7.42 -1.78 10.95
N PRO A 104 7.91 -2.35 12.07
CA PRO A 104 8.58 -1.56 13.09
C PRO A 104 9.84 -0.90 12.52
N ASN A 105 10.06 0.35 12.93
CA ASN A 105 11.35 1.01 12.80
C ASN A 105 12.26 0.51 13.93
N VAL A 106 13.25 -0.30 13.59
CA VAL A 106 14.28 -0.82 14.51
C VAL A 106 15.59 -0.04 14.41
N GLY A 107 15.61 1.02 13.58
CA GLY A 107 16.70 1.96 13.46
C GLY A 107 16.72 2.98 14.60
N GLU A 108 17.81 3.74 14.63
CA GLU A 108 18.07 4.75 15.68
C GLU A 108 17.61 6.15 15.25
N GLY A 109 16.90 6.28 14.12
CA GLY A 109 16.36 7.54 13.62
C GLY A 109 14.95 7.40 13.07
N ASP A 110 14.20 8.50 13.06
CA ASP A 110 12.83 8.54 12.56
C ASP A 110 12.76 8.36 11.04
N LEU A 111 11.68 7.73 10.56
CA LEU A 111 11.35 7.69 9.13
C LEU A 111 10.49 8.90 8.76
N PHE A 112 11.03 9.79 7.93
CA PHE A 112 10.29 10.90 7.34
C PHE A 112 10.06 10.65 5.84
N MET A 113 8.81 10.43 5.44
CA MET A 113 8.41 10.17 4.04
C MET A 113 7.96 11.44 3.30
N GLY A 114 8.17 12.62 3.89
CA GLY A 114 7.67 13.90 3.37
C GLY A 114 6.30 14.30 3.96
N THR A 115 5.82 15.47 3.53
CA THR A 115 4.53 16.03 3.98
C THR A 115 3.39 15.56 3.07
N PRO A 116 2.34 14.92 3.62
CA PRO A 116 1.18 14.52 2.83
C PRO A 116 0.42 15.73 2.28
N SER A 117 0.26 15.81 0.97
CA SER A 117 -0.51 16.87 0.31
C SER A 117 -0.89 16.47 -1.11
N ALA A 118 -1.91 17.12 -1.67
CA ALA A 118 -2.32 16.89 -3.07
C ALA A 118 -1.27 17.34 -4.11
N SER A 119 -0.29 18.16 -3.69
CA SER A 119 0.84 18.59 -4.53
C SER A 119 2.05 17.67 -4.45
N ASN A 120 2.08 16.72 -3.51
CA ASN A 120 3.16 15.77 -3.35
C ASN A 120 2.78 14.46 -4.06
N GLU A 121 3.49 14.13 -5.14
CA GLU A 121 3.19 12.96 -5.98
C GLU A 121 3.45 11.61 -5.29
N ASP A 122 4.21 11.60 -4.18
CA ASP A 122 4.45 10.41 -3.38
C ASP A 122 3.24 10.02 -2.51
N PHE A 123 2.22 10.88 -2.43
CA PHE A 123 1.03 10.65 -1.62
C PHE A 123 -0.25 10.67 -2.46
N GLN A 124 -1.13 9.71 -2.19
CA GLN A 124 -2.46 9.61 -2.82
C GLN A 124 -3.54 9.77 -1.76
N TYR A 125 -4.49 10.69 -1.99
CA TYR A 125 -5.62 10.86 -1.06
C TYR A 125 -6.67 9.80 -1.29
N SER A 126 -7.03 9.06 -0.24
CA SER A 126 -8.19 8.17 -0.26
C SER A 126 -9.42 8.90 0.24
N THR A 127 -10.46 8.99 -0.60
CA THR A 127 -11.77 9.45 -0.15
C THR A 127 -12.48 8.41 0.73
N CYS A 128 -12.14 7.13 0.57
CA CYS A 128 -12.66 6.02 1.37
C CYS A 128 -12.15 6.03 2.82
N HIS A 129 -10.89 6.39 3.04
CA HIS A 129 -10.27 6.44 4.37
C HIS A 129 -10.07 7.86 4.92
N ALA A 130 -10.37 8.87 4.10
CA ALA A 130 -10.25 10.28 4.40
C ALA A 130 -8.84 10.73 4.83
N HIS A 131 -7.80 10.06 4.33
CA HIS A 131 -6.39 10.42 4.57
C HIS A 131 -5.50 10.10 3.36
N PHE A 132 -4.26 10.58 3.38
CA PHE A 132 -3.25 10.29 2.36
C PHE A 132 -2.50 8.98 2.65
N HIS A 133 -2.32 8.16 1.62
CA HIS A 133 -1.44 6.99 1.62
C HIS A 133 -0.11 7.35 0.94
N PHE A 134 1.00 6.80 1.44
CA PHE A 134 2.28 6.84 0.72
C PHE A 134 2.27 5.78 -0.38
N VAL A 135 2.50 6.19 -1.62
CA VAL A 135 2.43 5.32 -2.79
C VAL A 135 3.61 4.34 -2.78
N GLY A 136 3.31 3.05 -2.95
CA GLY A 136 4.36 2.05 -3.07
C GLY A 136 5.04 1.61 -1.76
N TYR A 137 4.43 1.88 -0.61
CA TYR A 137 4.98 1.49 0.70
C TYR A 137 5.22 -0.01 0.85
N ALA A 138 4.33 -0.84 0.29
CA ALA A 138 4.41 -2.29 0.39
C ALA A 138 3.99 -2.97 -0.91
N GLU A 139 4.61 -4.12 -1.19
CA GLU A 139 4.25 -5.00 -2.29
C GLU A 139 3.91 -6.39 -1.78
N TYR A 140 2.72 -6.89 -2.15
CA TYR A 140 2.25 -8.22 -1.77
C TYR A 140 2.15 -9.11 -3.01
N ARG A 141 2.83 -10.27 -2.96
CA ARG A 141 2.88 -11.26 -4.04
C ARG A 141 2.80 -12.67 -3.45
N LEU A 142 2.25 -13.60 -4.23
CA LEU A 142 2.16 -15.03 -3.91
C LEU A 142 2.90 -15.86 -4.96
#